data_AF-A0A954T8U7-F1
#
_entry.id   AF-A0A954T8U7-F1
#
_cell.length_a   1.000
_cell.length_b   1.000
_cell.length_c   1.000
_cell.angle_alpha   90.00
_cell.angle_beta   90.00
_cell.angle_gamma   90.00
#
_symmetry.space_group_name_H-M   'P 1'
#
loop_
_entity.id
_entity.type
_entity.pdbx_description
1 polymer ?
#
loop_
_entity_poly.entity_id
_entity_poly.type
_entity_poly.pdbx_seq_one_letter_code
_entity_poly.pdbx_strand_id
1 'polypeptide(L)'
;MTTEPTRRPVLQRFLDSFFQEQNIRWMLALGLVTVFGSSLMLVRSGWEQYQPAWRQVVVLLYGATIYFAGAVCRRRLSLPKTAAFLRGLSLLLIPVAFLALNLLRASESVVASGQTVPLLLTSWPWLLGLTGLLSGAAAWRIFTDVFRGPQPVFTGAFLILAAAGAVVPVLPHSLLPLVAAGLWCVLTVGSVAITREVFHLTERHRAPLWAGYLPLCLLGVEFIGVFALGIAGHLSQPLTGLGLVLTAIPVLHAAETLLKVFRQRTGGLVQRLPVAVAAPGLVGLLLCAGGLVLSAGGFPPSGVVVPAALITAAVLLRAAKLTEREAFVWLGLVCLSAAYQFSPVLFRETARDALAASAEMVRETRMPLAFYGLTWLPLLAALAGVVPFLRRRGHVVFVRPMELFSLVLTGCLFLVAFGHVKALFPVSLALGGLSIVQTVVFRRPGWLRFSLAAGAVSCAALPVFLKTVGGWELPAALPVLFFPLCPVRLARPVRRGGRGRTVLSRQRWSMARGWSG
;
A
#
# COMPACT_ATOMS: atom_id res chain seq x y z
N MET A 1 39.45 -28.19 20.60
CA MET A 1 39.16 -26.76 20.32
C MET A 1 38.35 -26.68 19.04
N THR A 2 37.03 -26.58 19.18
CA THR A 2 36.12 -26.35 18.04
C THR A 2 36.17 -24.87 17.70
N THR A 3 36.89 -24.52 16.64
CA THR A 3 36.89 -23.16 16.09
C THR A 3 35.47 -22.81 15.68
N GLU A 4 34.82 -21.89 16.41
CA GLU A 4 33.53 -21.35 16.00
C GLU A 4 33.66 -20.83 14.56
N PRO A 5 32.79 -21.24 13.64
CA PRO A 5 32.81 -20.71 12.29
C PRO A 5 32.48 -19.21 12.38
N THR A 6 33.50 -18.37 12.20
CA THR A 6 33.36 -16.91 12.14
C THR A 6 32.20 -16.55 11.23
N ARG A 7 31.13 -16.01 11.80
CA ARG A 7 29.94 -15.56 11.07
C ARG A 7 30.34 -14.42 10.14
N ARG A 8 30.66 -14.76 8.89
CA ARG A 8 30.82 -13.76 7.83
C ARG A 8 29.55 -12.90 7.75
N PRO A 9 29.67 -11.56 7.62
CA PRO A 9 28.52 -10.67 7.51
C PRO A 9 27.64 -11.08 6.33
N VAL A 10 26.32 -10.96 6.51
CA VAL A 10 25.30 -11.37 5.53
C VAL A 10 25.52 -10.69 4.18
N LEU A 11 25.98 -9.43 4.20
CA LEU A 11 26.34 -8.67 3.01
C LEU A 11 27.47 -9.36 2.22
N GLN A 12 28.51 -9.85 2.90
CA GLN A 12 29.64 -10.51 2.24
C GLN A 12 29.25 -11.85 1.64
N ARG A 13 28.40 -12.65 2.31
CA ARG A 13 27.85 -13.88 1.71
C ARG A 13 26.93 -13.60 0.52
N PHE A 14 26.14 -12.53 0.60
CA PHE A 14 25.32 -12.09 -0.53
C PHE A 14 26.19 -11.65 -1.70
N LEU A 15 27.22 -10.82 -1.46
CA LEU A 15 28.15 -10.37 -2.49
C LEU A 15 28.94 -11.55 -3.07
N ASP A 16 29.50 -12.44 -2.25
CA ASP A 16 30.23 -13.62 -2.72
C ASP A 16 29.33 -14.55 -3.57
N SER A 17 28.09 -14.79 -3.14
CA SER A 17 27.10 -15.57 -3.92
C SER A 17 26.64 -14.85 -5.18
N PHE A 18 26.52 -13.52 -5.12
CA PHE A 18 26.18 -12.66 -6.26
C PHE A 18 27.33 -12.62 -7.29
N PHE A 19 28.59 -12.66 -6.84
CA PHE A 19 29.76 -12.62 -7.72
C PHE A 19 30.19 -14.01 -8.25
N GLN A 20 30.03 -15.12 -7.51
CA GLN A 20 30.56 -16.43 -7.94
C GLN A 20 29.75 -17.15 -9.03
N GLU A 21 28.41 -17.20 -8.95
CA GLU A 21 27.58 -17.94 -9.94
C GLU A 21 26.99 -17.05 -11.04
N GLN A 22 27.09 -15.72 -10.92
CA GLN A 22 26.42 -14.76 -11.83
C GLN A 22 27.38 -13.88 -12.63
N ASN A 23 28.70 -14.01 -12.47
CA ASN A 23 29.68 -13.10 -13.09
C ASN A 23 29.54 -13.02 -14.62
N ILE A 24 29.39 -14.17 -15.29
CA ILE A 24 29.22 -14.20 -16.76
C ILE A 24 27.90 -13.54 -17.18
N ARG A 25 26.82 -13.70 -16.40
CA ARG A 25 25.50 -13.13 -16.73
C ARG A 25 25.46 -11.63 -16.52
N TRP A 26 26.06 -11.14 -15.43
CA TRP A 26 26.19 -9.71 -15.15
C TRP A 26 27.12 -9.04 -16.13
N MET A 27 28.23 -9.67 -16.51
CA MET A 27 29.14 -9.12 -17.53
C MET A 27 28.46 -9.02 -18.90
N LEU A 28 27.66 -10.03 -19.29
CA LEU A 28 26.81 -9.97 -20.49
C LEU A 28 25.75 -8.86 -20.39
N ALA A 29 25.11 -8.74 -19.23
CA ALA A 29 24.09 -7.72 -19.01
C ALA A 29 24.67 -6.31 -19.08
N LEU A 30 25.77 -6.07 -18.37
CA LEU A 30 26.50 -4.82 -18.35
C LEU A 30 27.05 -4.48 -19.74
N GLY A 31 27.67 -5.45 -20.43
CA GLY A 31 28.21 -5.25 -21.77
C GLY A 31 27.14 -4.80 -22.75
N LEU A 32 25.95 -5.39 -22.70
CA LEU A 32 24.86 -4.98 -23.57
C LEU A 32 24.20 -3.68 -23.13
N VAL A 33 24.03 -3.40 -21.84
CA VAL A 33 23.58 -2.07 -21.38
C VAL A 33 24.54 -0.99 -21.86
N THR A 34 25.85 -1.29 -21.84
CA THR A 34 26.89 -0.40 -22.35
C THR A 34 26.75 -0.22 -23.86
N VAL A 35 26.62 -1.31 -24.63
CA VAL A 35 26.41 -1.27 -26.09
C VAL A 35 25.12 -0.53 -26.46
N PHE A 36 24.05 -0.75 -25.70
CA PHE A 36 22.76 -0.11 -25.89
C PHE A 36 22.85 1.38 -25.59
N GLY A 37 23.46 1.74 -24.46
CA GLY A 37 23.70 3.12 -24.05
C GLY A 37 24.62 3.86 -25.03
N SER A 38 25.69 3.23 -25.49
CA SER A 38 26.60 3.80 -26.50
C SER A 38 25.93 3.94 -27.86
N SER A 39 25.09 2.98 -28.26
CA SER A 39 24.29 3.08 -29.50
C SER A 39 23.32 4.26 -29.43
N LEU A 40 22.63 4.44 -28.30
CA LEU A 40 21.73 5.58 -28.10
C LEU A 40 22.48 6.91 -28.14
N MET A 41 23.65 6.99 -27.51
CA MET A 41 24.51 8.18 -27.52
C MET A 41 24.98 8.52 -28.93
N LEU A 42 25.40 7.53 -29.71
CA LEU A 42 25.87 7.74 -31.09
C LEU A 42 24.73 8.24 -31.98
N VAL A 43 23.54 7.63 -31.85
CA VAL A 43 22.33 8.03 -32.57
C VAL A 43 21.93 9.46 -32.20
N ARG A 44 22.10 9.89 -30.94
CA ARG A 44 21.75 11.25 -30.49
C ARG A 44 22.47 12.35 -31.27
N SER A 45 23.74 12.14 -31.66
CA SER A 45 24.56 13.17 -32.32
C SER A 45 24.04 13.60 -33.71
N GLY A 46 23.46 12.66 -34.47
CA GLY A 46 22.82 12.95 -35.76
C GLY A 46 21.29 13.08 -35.67
N TRP A 47 20.71 12.82 -34.50
CA TRP A 47 19.27 12.67 -34.32
C TRP A 47 18.49 13.90 -34.75
N GLU A 48 18.99 15.09 -34.41
CA GLU A 48 18.31 16.36 -34.67
C GLU A 48 18.17 16.69 -36.16
N GLN A 49 19.02 16.12 -37.01
CA GLN A 49 19.00 16.36 -38.46
C GLN A 49 17.96 15.50 -39.21
N TYR A 50 17.57 14.36 -38.65
CA TYR A 50 16.63 13.46 -39.32
C TYR A 50 15.18 13.94 -39.20
N GLN A 51 14.38 13.66 -40.23
CA GLN A 51 12.94 13.87 -40.20
C GLN A 51 12.28 13.08 -39.04
N PRO A 52 11.27 13.64 -38.35
CA PRO A 52 10.63 12.98 -37.22
C PRO A 52 10.11 11.57 -37.50
N ALA A 53 9.46 11.36 -38.65
CA ALA A 53 8.98 10.04 -39.05
C ALA A 53 10.13 9.02 -39.20
N TRP A 54 11.27 9.46 -39.74
CA TRP A 54 12.45 8.60 -39.93
C TRP A 54 13.05 8.15 -38.60
N ARG A 55 13.08 9.05 -37.61
CA ARG A 55 13.50 8.72 -36.23
C ARG A 55 12.69 7.57 -35.65
N GLN A 56 11.35 7.57 -35.82
CA GLN A 56 10.51 6.47 -35.35
C GLN A 56 10.81 5.17 -36.09
N VAL A 57 10.94 5.23 -37.42
CA VAL A 57 11.25 4.06 -38.25
C VAL A 57 12.57 3.42 -37.82
N VAL A 58 13.60 4.23 -37.54
CA VAL A 58 14.89 3.75 -37.03
C VAL A 58 14.75 3.04 -35.68
N VAL A 59 13.97 3.59 -34.74
CA VAL A 59 13.72 2.95 -33.44
C VAL A 59 12.99 1.62 -33.59
N LEU A 60 11.97 1.56 -34.46
CA LEU A 60 11.25 0.32 -34.75
C LEU A 60 12.15 -0.72 -35.42
N LEU A 61 12.97 -0.32 -36.38
CA LEU A 61 13.92 -1.19 -37.07
C LEU A 61 14.98 -1.74 -36.09
N TYR A 62 15.45 -0.91 -35.17
CA TYR A 62 16.37 -1.31 -34.12
C TYR A 62 15.74 -2.34 -33.17
N GLY A 63 14.49 -2.11 -32.72
CA GLY A 63 13.75 -3.09 -31.92
C GLY A 63 13.52 -4.42 -32.66
N ALA A 64 13.15 -4.36 -33.94
CA ALA A 64 12.92 -5.53 -34.77
C ALA A 64 14.21 -6.33 -34.99
N THR A 65 15.33 -5.68 -35.32
CA THR A 65 16.62 -6.36 -35.53
C THR A 65 17.11 -7.07 -34.28
N ILE A 66 17.00 -6.45 -33.08
CA ILE A 66 17.32 -7.11 -31.81
C ILE A 66 16.43 -8.33 -31.57
N TYR A 67 15.12 -8.21 -31.82
CA TYR A 67 14.18 -9.32 -31.66
C TYR A 67 14.53 -10.50 -32.58
N PHE A 68 14.78 -10.22 -33.87
CA PHE A 68 15.16 -11.24 -34.84
C PHE A 68 16.52 -11.86 -34.52
N ALA A 69 17.51 -11.06 -34.12
CA ALA A 69 18.80 -11.57 -33.66
C ALA A 69 18.63 -12.53 -32.47
N GLY A 70 17.76 -12.20 -31.51
CA GLY A 70 17.40 -13.09 -30.41
C GLY A 70 16.75 -14.39 -30.87
N ALA A 71 15.88 -14.34 -31.87
CA ALA A 71 15.26 -15.53 -32.46
C ALA A 71 16.28 -16.42 -33.20
N VAL A 72 17.21 -15.81 -33.95
CA VAL A 72 18.29 -16.51 -34.67
C VAL A 72 19.26 -17.17 -33.68
N CYS A 73 19.66 -16.45 -32.63
CA CYS A 73 20.52 -16.98 -31.57
C CYS A 73 19.91 -18.23 -30.91
N ARG A 74 18.58 -18.24 -30.71
CA ARG A 74 17.88 -19.39 -30.13
C ARG A 74 17.81 -20.57 -31.09
N ARG A 75 17.43 -20.33 -32.35
CA ARG A 75 17.09 -21.40 -33.32
C ARG A 75 18.30 -21.96 -34.06
N ARG A 76 19.23 -21.10 -34.48
CA ARG A 76 20.37 -21.49 -35.32
C ARG A 76 21.66 -21.68 -34.54
N LEU A 77 21.91 -20.82 -33.54
CA LEU A 77 23.18 -20.84 -32.79
C LEU A 77 23.09 -21.64 -31.48
N SER A 78 21.90 -22.09 -31.08
CA SER A 78 21.68 -22.82 -29.82
C SER A 78 22.22 -22.07 -28.58
N LEU A 79 22.11 -20.74 -28.58
CA LEU A 79 22.52 -19.86 -27.48
C LEU A 79 21.30 -19.36 -26.69
N PRO A 80 20.68 -20.20 -25.82
CA PRO A 80 19.40 -19.87 -25.18
C PRO A 80 19.51 -18.68 -24.22
N LYS A 81 20.67 -18.50 -23.57
CA LYS A 81 20.90 -17.40 -22.62
C LYS A 81 20.95 -16.05 -23.34
N THR A 82 21.75 -15.97 -24.41
CA THR A 82 21.86 -14.77 -25.26
C THR A 82 20.50 -14.43 -25.88
N ALA A 83 19.77 -15.44 -26.37
CA ALA A 83 18.44 -15.24 -26.90
C ALA A 83 17.43 -14.71 -25.87
N ALA A 84 17.40 -15.27 -24.65
CA ALA A 84 16.52 -14.80 -23.58
C ALA A 84 16.81 -13.33 -23.22
N PHE A 85 18.08 -12.98 -23.20
CA PHE A 85 18.52 -11.64 -22.88
C PHE A 85 18.20 -10.61 -23.99
N LEU A 86 18.45 -10.95 -25.26
CA LEU A 86 18.04 -10.12 -26.41
C LEU A 86 16.53 -9.90 -26.46
N ARG A 87 15.73 -10.92 -26.10
CA ARG A 87 14.28 -10.78 -25.96
C ARG A 87 13.88 -9.86 -24.82
N GLY A 88 14.57 -9.95 -23.67
CA GLY A 88 14.39 -9.01 -22.57
C GLY A 88 14.69 -7.56 -23.01
N LEU A 89 15.74 -7.35 -23.80
CA LEU A 89 16.04 -6.05 -24.39
C LEU A 89 14.96 -5.58 -25.36
N SER A 90 14.44 -6.46 -26.22
CA SER A 90 13.31 -6.15 -27.09
C SER A 90 12.08 -5.70 -26.29
N LEU A 91 11.79 -6.34 -25.15
CA LEU A 91 10.68 -5.91 -24.28
C LEU A 91 10.92 -4.51 -23.70
N LEU A 92 12.14 -4.21 -23.25
CA LEU A 92 12.50 -2.87 -22.74
C LEU A 92 12.41 -1.78 -23.82
N LEU A 93 12.66 -2.13 -25.08
CA LEU A 93 12.58 -1.21 -26.22
C LEU A 93 11.14 -0.85 -26.61
N ILE A 94 10.16 -1.68 -26.27
CA ILE A 94 8.76 -1.42 -26.63
C ILE A 94 8.25 -0.12 -25.98
N PRO A 95 8.34 0.09 -24.66
CA PRO A 95 7.95 1.36 -24.04
C PRO A 95 8.73 2.55 -24.59
N VAL A 96 10.02 2.37 -24.88
CA VAL A 96 10.87 3.42 -25.47
C VAL A 96 10.37 3.81 -26.86
N ALA A 97 9.94 2.84 -27.68
CA ALA A 97 9.38 3.10 -29.00
C ALA A 97 8.08 3.90 -28.94
N PHE A 98 7.23 3.69 -27.93
CA PHE A 98 6.04 4.51 -27.71
C PHE A 98 6.40 5.89 -27.14
N LEU A 99 7.34 5.97 -26.20
CA LEU A 99 7.83 7.26 -25.68
C LEU A 99 8.45 8.12 -26.79
N ALA A 100 9.15 7.51 -27.74
CA ALA A 100 9.72 8.19 -28.90
C ALA A 100 8.64 8.91 -29.73
N LEU A 101 7.45 8.31 -29.90
CA LEU A 101 6.33 8.96 -30.60
C LEU A 101 5.90 10.27 -29.93
N ASN A 102 5.95 10.34 -28.60
CA ASN A 102 5.65 11.58 -27.88
C ASN A 102 6.72 12.66 -28.13
N LEU A 103 8.00 12.28 -28.13
CA LEU A 103 9.10 13.22 -28.38
C LEU A 103 9.02 13.85 -29.78
N LEU A 104 8.56 13.10 -30.78
CA LEU A 104 8.37 13.63 -32.15
C LEU A 104 7.32 14.74 -32.20
N ARG A 105 6.24 14.58 -31.43
CA ARG A 105 5.18 15.59 -31.35
C ARG A 105 5.68 16.87 -30.67
N ALA A 106 6.45 16.75 -29.59
CA ALA A 106 6.95 17.91 -28.86
C ALA A 106 7.79 18.84 -29.76
N SER A 107 8.63 18.28 -30.64
CA SER A 107 9.42 19.06 -31.60
C SER A 107 8.60 19.84 -32.62
N GLU A 108 7.38 19.40 -32.95
CA GLU A 108 6.55 20.03 -33.99
C GLU A 108 5.71 21.19 -33.46
N SER A 109 5.35 21.16 -32.17
CA SER A 109 4.60 22.25 -31.52
C SER A 109 5.34 23.60 -31.58
N VAL A 110 6.66 23.59 -31.75
CA VAL A 110 7.52 24.77 -31.87
C VAL A 110 7.52 25.37 -33.29
N VAL A 111 7.19 24.57 -34.31
CA VAL A 111 7.25 24.99 -35.73
C VAL A 111 5.89 25.48 -36.26
N ALA A 112 4.79 25.17 -35.55
CA ALA A 112 3.42 25.48 -35.95
C ALA A 112 3.04 26.99 -35.92
N SER A 113 3.96 27.89 -35.58
CA SER A 113 3.76 29.35 -35.72
C SER A 113 3.84 29.85 -37.17
N GLY A 114 4.14 28.99 -38.15
CA GLY A 114 4.23 29.34 -39.58
C GLY A 114 3.50 28.36 -40.51
N GLN A 115 2.17 28.47 -40.59
CA GLN A 115 1.26 28.15 -41.71
C GLN A 115 1.30 26.83 -42.54
N THR A 116 2.10 25.79 -42.28
CA THR A 116 1.95 24.51 -43.03
C THR A 116 2.06 23.25 -42.17
N VAL A 117 1.02 22.91 -41.41
CA VAL A 117 0.95 21.66 -40.60
C VAL A 117 -0.35 20.82 -40.81
N PRO A 118 -0.77 20.43 -42.03
CA PRO A 118 -1.85 19.44 -42.19
C PRO A 118 -1.36 17.99 -42.46
N LEU A 119 -0.14 17.79 -42.99
CA LEU A 119 0.31 16.46 -43.46
C LEU A 119 0.84 15.51 -42.38
N LEU A 120 1.23 16.01 -41.19
CA LEU A 120 1.86 15.19 -40.14
C LEU A 120 0.87 14.72 -39.07
N LEU A 121 -0.14 15.53 -38.73
CA LEU A 121 -1.25 15.14 -37.85
C LEU A 121 -2.02 13.93 -38.39
N THR A 122 -2.07 13.75 -39.71
CA THR A 122 -2.66 12.57 -40.37
C THR A 122 -1.79 11.32 -40.25
N SER A 123 -0.47 11.45 -40.07
CA SER A 123 0.47 10.33 -40.02
C SER A 123 0.67 9.74 -38.61
N TRP A 124 0.41 10.51 -37.55
CA TRP A 124 0.61 10.06 -36.17
C TRP A 124 -0.23 8.81 -35.80
N PRO A 125 -1.55 8.73 -36.12
CA PRO A 125 -2.34 7.53 -35.84
C PRO A 125 -1.81 6.28 -36.55
N TRP A 126 -1.30 6.44 -37.78
CA TRP A 126 -0.66 5.36 -38.54
C TRP A 126 0.61 4.87 -37.85
N LEU A 127 1.51 5.77 -37.44
CA LEU A 127 2.75 5.40 -36.75
C LEU A 127 2.47 4.73 -35.40
N LEU A 128 1.46 5.21 -34.67
CA LEU A 128 1.00 4.59 -33.43
C LEU A 128 0.47 3.17 -33.69
N GLY A 129 -0.38 3.01 -34.72
CA GLY A 129 -0.92 1.72 -35.13
C GLY A 129 0.16 0.72 -35.53
N LEU A 130 1.11 1.14 -36.37
CA LEU A 130 2.25 0.33 -36.80
C LEU A 130 3.12 -0.09 -35.60
N THR A 131 3.45 0.85 -34.71
CA THR A 131 4.20 0.59 -33.48
C THR A 131 3.47 -0.41 -32.58
N GLY A 132 2.15 -0.27 -32.44
CA GLY A 132 1.30 -1.18 -31.67
C GLY A 132 1.24 -2.59 -32.25
N LEU A 133 1.09 -2.73 -33.57
CA LEU A 133 1.07 -4.04 -34.23
C LEU A 133 2.40 -4.78 -34.09
N LEU A 134 3.52 -4.12 -34.38
CA LEU A 134 4.85 -4.73 -34.29
C LEU A 134 5.23 -5.07 -32.85
N SER A 135 5.02 -4.13 -31.92
CA SER A 135 5.27 -4.34 -30.50
C SER A 135 4.37 -5.41 -29.91
N GLY A 136 3.10 -5.46 -30.33
CA GLY A 136 2.14 -6.46 -29.90
C GLY A 136 2.51 -7.87 -30.35
N ALA A 137 2.89 -8.03 -31.62
CA ALA A 137 3.35 -9.30 -32.15
C ALA A 137 4.64 -9.79 -31.45
N ALA A 138 5.59 -8.88 -31.20
CA ALA A 138 6.83 -9.20 -30.49
C ALA A 138 6.57 -9.57 -29.02
N ALA A 139 5.84 -8.74 -28.28
CA ALA A 139 5.51 -8.98 -26.87
C ALA A 139 4.74 -10.29 -26.70
N TRP A 140 3.73 -10.55 -27.54
CA TRP A 140 2.95 -11.79 -27.51
C TRP A 140 3.83 -13.03 -27.64
N ARG A 141 4.74 -13.04 -28.63
CA ARG A 141 5.65 -14.18 -28.86
C ARG A 141 6.65 -14.34 -27.71
N ILE A 142 7.23 -13.25 -27.23
CA ILE A 142 8.20 -13.29 -26.13
C ILE A 142 7.54 -13.78 -24.84
N PHE A 143 6.39 -13.23 -24.46
CA PHE A 143 5.70 -13.64 -23.24
C PHE A 143 5.15 -15.07 -23.33
N THR A 144 4.64 -15.49 -24.50
CA THR A 144 4.24 -16.90 -24.69
C THR A 144 5.42 -17.84 -24.48
N ASP A 145 6.61 -17.48 -24.96
CA ASP A 145 7.84 -18.25 -24.74
C ASP A 145 8.29 -18.24 -23.27
N VAL A 146 8.22 -17.09 -22.59
CA VAL A 146 8.67 -16.92 -21.19
C VAL A 146 7.73 -17.65 -20.23
N PHE A 147 6.41 -17.51 -20.41
CA PHE A 147 5.40 -18.13 -19.56
C PHE A 147 5.01 -19.55 -20.00
N ARG A 148 5.57 -20.05 -21.11
CA ARG A 148 5.23 -21.35 -21.71
C ARG A 148 3.74 -21.50 -22.03
N GLY A 149 3.09 -20.39 -22.38
CA GLY A 149 1.66 -20.33 -22.67
C GLY A 149 1.20 -18.89 -22.90
N PRO A 150 0.10 -18.69 -23.66
CA PRO A 150 -0.42 -17.36 -23.94
C PRO A 150 -0.94 -16.70 -22.67
N GLN A 151 -0.51 -15.47 -22.42
CA GLN A 151 -0.95 -14.64 -21.28
C GLN A 151 -1.54 -13.32 -21.81
N PRO A 152 -2.77 -13.34 -22.36
CA PRO A 152 -3.34 -12.18 -23.05
C PRO A 152 -3.58 -10.99 -22.13
N VAL A 153 -4.02 -11.24 -20.90
CA VAL A 153 -4.30 -10.17 -19.92
C VAL A 153 -3.04 -9.40 -19.56
N PHE A 154 -1.95 -10.11 -19.27
CA PHE A 154 -0.68 -9.47 -18.94
C PHE A 154 -0.08 -8.75 -20.16
N THR A 155 -0.09 -9.39 -21.33
CA THR A 155 0.42 -8.79 -22.58
C THR A 155 -0.36 -7.53 -22.94
N GLY A 156 -1.69 -7.56 -22.81
CA GLY A 156 -2.54 -6.38 -23.00
C GLY A 156 -2.22 -5.26 -22.02
N ALA A 157 -2.07 -5.57 -20.73
CA ALA A 157 -1.73 -4.57 -19.72
C ALA A 157 -0.37 -3.90 -19.99
N PHE A 158 0.64 -4.69 -20.37
CA PHE A 158 1.96 -4.22 -20.79
C PHE A 158 1.86 -3.28 -22.00
N LEU A 159 1.16 -3.69 -23.07
CA LEU A 159 1.02 -2.88 -24.27
C LEU A 159 0.22 -1.59 -24.03
N ILE A 160 -0.81 -1.63 -23.18
CA ILE A 160 -1.58 -0.45 -22.81
C ILE A 160 -0.71 0.55 -22.03
N LEU A 161 0.08 0.08 -21.06
CA LEU A 161 1.01 0.93 -20.31
C LEU A 161 2.11 1.52 -21.21
N ALA A 162 2.67 0.71 -22.11
CA ALA A 162 3.63 1.20 -23.09
C ALA A 162 3.02 2.28 -24.00
N ALA A 163 1.83 2.02 -24.56
CA ALA A 163 1.10 2.96 -25.41
C ALA A 163 0.70 4.24 -24.66
N ALA A 164 0.42 4.16 -23.37
CA ALA A 164 0.12 5.32 -22.54
C ALA A 164 1.27 6.33 -22.53
N GLY A 165 2.53 5.91 -22.66
CA GLY A 165 3.67 6.81 -22.81
C GLY A 165 3.60 7.73 -24.04
N ALA A 166 2.92 7.29 -25.11
CA ALA A 166 2.67 8.10 -26.30
C ALA A 166 1.41 8.96 -26.18
N VAL A 167 0.37 8.44 -25.54
CA VAL A 167 -0.98 9.02 -25.56
C VAL A 167 -1.22 10.01 -24.42
N VAL A 168 -0.74 9.72 -23.21
CA VAL A 168 -1.03 10.51 -22.01
C VAL A 168 -0.68 12.00 -22.15
N PRO A 169 0.49 12.38 -22.70
CA PRO A 169 0.87 13.79 -22.83
C PRO A 169 -0.02 14.59 -23.79
N VAL A 170 -0.83 13.91 -24.61
CA VAL A 170 -1.76 14.51 -25.57
C VAL A 170 -3.12 14.82 -24.94
N LEU A 171 -3.44 14.15 -23.82
CA LEU A 171 -4.76 14.22 -23.23
C LEU A 171 -4.98 15.57 -22.53
N PRO A 172 -6.23 16.08 -22.51
CA PRO A 172 -6.56 17.27 -21.76
C PRO A 172 -6.32 17.06 -20.27
N HIS A 173 -5.79 18.08 -19.60
CA HIS A 173 -5.41 18.05 -18.18
C HIS A 173 -6.55 17.63 -17.25
N SER A 174 -7.80 17.92 -17.60
CA SER A 174 -9.00 17.52 -16.86
C SER A 174 -9.21 16.01 -16.79
N LEU A 175 -8.71 15.25 -17.78
CA LEU A 175 -8.83 13.79 -17.83
C LEU A 175 -7.67 13.07 -17.12
N LEU A 176 -6.57 13.75 -16.81
CA LEU A 176 -5.37 13.11 -16.25
C LEU A 176 -5.61 12.34 -14.94
N PRO A 177 -6.45 12.79 -13.98
CA PRO A 177 -6.75 12.00 -12.79
C PRO A 177 -7.48 10.69 -13.11
N LEU A 178 -8.42 10.72 -14.06
CA LEU A 178 -9.16 9.54 -14.51
C LEU A 178 -8.23 8.57 -15.26
N VAL A 179 -7.36 9.10 -16.12
CA VAL A 179 -6.37 8.32 -16.86
C VAL A 179 -5.37 7.68 -15.91
N ALA A 180 -4.89 8.41 -14.90
CA ALA A 180 -4.01 7.88 -13.86
C ALA A 180 -4.66 6.72 -13.10
N ALA A 181 -5.94 6.86 -12.72
CA ALA A 181 -6.70 5.78 -12.10
C ALA A 181 -6.87 4.57 -13.04
N GLY A 182 -7.16 4.81 -14.33
CA GLY A 182 -7.25 3.77 -15.35
C GLY A 182 -5.94 3.01 -15.54
N LEU A 183 -4.81 3.71 -15.64
CA LEU A 183 -3.48 3.09 -15.76
C LEU A 183 -3.10 2.32 -14.50
N TRP A 184 -3.48 2.80 -13.32
CA TRP A 184 -3.32 2.05 -12.07
C TRP A 184 -4.15 0.77 -12.06
N CYS A 185 -5.39 0.80 -12.56
CA CYS A 185 -6.21 -0.40 -12.72
C CYS A 185 -5.54 -1.39 -13.69
N VAL A 186 -5.01 -0.92 -14.82
CA VAL A 186 -4.29 -1.75 -15.80
C VAL A 186 -3.06 -2.40 -15.17
N LEU A 187 -2.23 -1.64 -14.44
CA LEU A 187 -1.10 -2.15 -13.66
C LEU A 187 -1.55 -3.23 -12.67
N THR A 188 -2.63 -2.96 -11.93
CA THR A 188 -3.14 -3.87 -10.90
C THR A 188 -3.64 -5.17 -11.52
N VAL A 189 -4.45 -5.11 -12.57
CA VAL A 189 -4.96 -6.30 -13.28
C VAL A 189 -3.82 -7.10 -13.88
N GLY A 190 -2.86 -6.45 -14.55
CA GLY A 190 -1.68 -7.09 -15.11
C GLY A 190 -0.82 -7.79 -14.04
N SER A 191 -0.58 -7.11 -12.91
CA SER A 191 0.19 -7.66 -11.80
C SER A 191 -0.50 -8.87 -11.15
N VAL A 192 -1.80 -8.82 -10.92
CA VAL A 192 -2.56 -9.94 -10.32
C VAL A 192 -2.59 -11.15 -11.25
N ALA A 193 -2.82 -10.92 -12.56
CA ALA A 193 -2.82 -11.99 -13.55
C ALA A 193 -1.48 -12.72 -13.60
N ILE A 194 -0.37 -11.98 -13.60
CA ILE A 194 0.96 -12.57 -13.76
C ILE A 194 1.50 -13.20 -12.48
N THR A 195 1.08 -12.71 -11.31
CA THR A 195 1.59 -13.21 -10.02
C THR A 195 1.37 -14.71 -9.84
N ARG A 196 0.24 -15.25 -10.32
CA ARG A 196 -0.06 -16.69 -10.26
C ARG A 196 0.89 -17.52 -11.12
N GLU A 197 1.22 -17.05 -12.30
CA GLU A 197 2.09 -17.75 -13.24
C GLU A 197 3.56 -17.65 -12.83
N VAL A 198 3.98 -16.48 -12.35
CA VAL A 198 5.32 -16.29 -11.78
C VAL A 198 5.51 -17.23 -10.60
N PHE A 199 4.50 -17.39 -9.75
CA PHE A 199 4.52 -18.38 -8.66
C PHE A 199 4.77 -19.79 -9.19
N HIS A 200 4.00 -20.21 -10.19
CA HIS A 200 4.07 -21.55 -10.78
C HIS A 200 5.43 -21.83 -11.43
N LEU A 201 5.97 -20.87 -12.19
CA LEU A 201 7.30 -20.95 -12.79
C LEU A 201 8.41 -21.04 -11.72
N THR A 202 8.27 -20.26 -10.66
CA THR A 202 9.24 -20.26 -9.55
C THR A 202 9.19 -21.58 -8.77
N GLU A 203 8.02 -22.21 -8.68
CA GLU A 203 7.81 -23.50 -8.03
C GLU A 203 8.31 -24.68 -8.85
N ARG A 204 7.91 -24.78 -10.12
CA ARG A 204 8.25 -25.94 -10.95
C ARG A 204 9.70 -25.96 -11.40
N HIS A 205 10.29 -24.81 -11.72
CA HIS A 205 11.59 -24.78 -12.43
C HIS A 205 12.78 -24.41 -11.58
N ARG A 206 12.58 -24.16 -10.27
CA ARG A 206 13.63 -23.64 -9.36
C ARG A 206 14.40 -22.46 -9.99
N ALA A 207 13.72 -21.67 -10.84
CA ALA A 207 14.34 -20.55 -11.52
C ALA A 207 14.88 -19.55 -10.50
N PRO A 208 16.00 -18.86 -10.79
CA PRO A 208 16.50 -17.82 -9.91
C PRO A 208 15.41 -16.77 -9.71
N LEU A 209 15.14 -16.43 -8.44
CA LEU A 209 13.98 -15.64 -8.02
C LEU A 209 13.78 -14.38 -8.89
N TRP A 210 14.85 -13.66 -9.22
CA TRP A 210 14.78 -12.42 -10.01
C TRP A 210 14.22 -12.60 -11.42
N ALA A 211 14.48 -13.74 -12.09
CA ALA A 211 14.04 -13.97 -13.46
C ALA A 211 12.51 -14.16 -13.54
N GLY A 212 11.90 -14.70 -12.48
CA GLY A 212 10.44 -14.82 -12.38
C GLY A 212 9.74 -13.47 -12.23
N TYR A 213 10.35 -12.49 -11.56
CA TYR A 213 9.72 -11.19 -11.29
C TYR A 213 9.98 -10.13 -12.36
N LEU A 214 10.87 -10.39 -13.30
CA LEU A 214 11.18 -9.45 -14.39
C LEU A 214 9.92 -8.88 -15.08
N PRO A 215 8.87 -9.67 -15.40
CA PRO A 215 7.65 -9.13 -15.99
C PRO A 215 6.89 -8.16 -15.08
N LEU A 216 6.85 -8.43 -13.77
CA LEU A 216 6.23 -7.53 -12.79
C LEU A 216 7.04 -6.24 -12.62
N CYS A 217 8.37 -6.35 -12.59
CA CYS A 217 9.26 -5.20 -12.56
C CYS A 217 9.12 -4.33 -13.80
N LEU A 218 9.04 -4.94 -15.00
CA LEU A 218 8.80 -4.23 -16.25
C LEU A 218 7.50 -3.41 -16.20
N LEU A 219 6.40 -4.06 -15.82
CA LEU A 219 5.09 -3.41 -15.69
C LEU A 219 5.12 -2.23 -14.70
N GLY A 220 5.81 -2.41 -13.58
CA GLY A 220 5.99 -1.36 -12.57
C GLY A 220 6.85 -0.20 -13.06
N VAL A 221 7.97 -0.48 -13.74
CA VAL A 221 8.87 0.53 -14.30
C VAL A 221 8.16 1.34 -15.39
N GLU A 222 7.38 0.69 -16.25
CA GLU A 222 6.55 1.36 -17.26
C GLU A 222 5.53 2.30 -16.62
N PHE A 223 4.77 1.81 -15.65
CA PHE A 223 3.81 2.64 -14.94
C PHE A 223 4.49 3.84 -14.27
N ILE A 224 5.60 3.63 -13.55
CA ILE A 224 6.34 4.72 -12.90
C ILE A 224 6.87 5.69 -13.94
N GLY A 225 7.40 5.21 -15.07
CA GLY A 225 7.89 6.05 -16.17
C GLY A 225 6.80 6.91 -16.76
N VAL A 226 5.66 6.34 -17.14
CA VAL A 226 4.51 7.07 -17.69
C VAL A 226 3.96 8.06 -16.66
N PHE A 227 3.82 7.64 -15.41
CA PHE A 227 3.30 8.48 -14.35
C PHE A 227 4.25 9.66 -14.06
N ALA A 228 5.55 9.42 -13.88
CA ALA A 228 6.54 10.46 -13.58
C ALA A 228 6.72 11.44 -14.74
N LEU A 229 6.79 10.95 -15.99
CA LEU A 229 7.07 11.80 -17.15
C LEU A 229 5.83 12.51 -17.71
N GLY A 230 4.63 11.93 -17.56
CA GLY A 230 3.43 12.43 -18.22
C GLY A 230 2.30 12.91 -17.31
N ILE A 231 2.27 12.50 -16.03
CA ILE A 231 1.10 12.72 -15.15
C ILE A 231 1.47 13.52 -13.90
N ALA A 232 2.58 13.16 -13.25
CA ALA A 232 2.93 13.63 -11.91
C ALA A 232 3.06 15.15 -11.82
N GLY A 233 3.60 15.81 -12.86
CA GLY A 233 3.74 17.26 -12.91
C GLY A 233 2.42 18.03 -13.04
N HIS A 234 1.34 17.35 -13.43
CA HIS A 234 0.03 17.96 -13.66
C HIS A 234 -1.00 17.61 -12.58
N LEU A 235 -0.72 16.60 -11.75
CA LEU A 235 -1.57 16.25 -10.62
C LEU A 235 -1.26 17.12 -9.40
N SER A 236 -2.30 17.45 -8.64
CA SER A 236 -2.10 18.07 -7.33
C SER A 236 -1.31 17.12 -6.43
N GLN A 237 -0.40 17.69 -5.62
CA GLN A 237 0.43 16.92 -4.69
C GLN A 237 -0.37 15.89 -3.85
N PRO A 238 -1.61 16.19 -3.38
CA PRO A 238 -2.35 15.21 -2.62
C PRO A 238 -2.83 13.99 -3.42
N LEU A 239 -3.20 14.20 -4.69
CA LEU A 239 -3.59 13.13 -5.62
C LEU A 239 -2.37 12.28 -5.99
N THR A 240 -1.21 12.90 -6.18
CA THR A 240 0.05 12.18 -6.36
C THR A 240 0.34 11.27 -5.16
N GLY A 241 0.12 11.76 -3.94
CA GLY A 241 0.23 10.96 -2.73
C GLY A 241 -0.72 9.75 -2.71
N LEU A 242 -1.99 9.94 -3.09
CA LEU A 242 -2.95 8.84 -3.19
C LEU A 242 -2.54 7.83 -4.26
N GLY A 243 -2.11 8.30 -5.43
CA GLY A 243 -1.59 7.43 -6.49
C GLY A 243 -0.44 6.57 -5.98
N LEU A 244 0.46 7.15 -5.18
CA LEU A 244 1.59 6.45 -4.59
C LEU A 244 1.14 5.38 -3.57
N VAL A 245 0.14 5.67 -2.72
CA VAL A 245 -0.49 4.65 -1.84
C VAL A 245 -1.15 3.53 -2.66
N LEU A 246 -1.86 3.87 -3.73
CA LEU A 246 -2.52 2.90 -4.61
C LEU A 246 -1.49 1.98 -5.27
N THR A 247 -0.34 2.51 -5.73
CA THR A 247 0.74 1.70 -6.32
C THR A 247 1.40 0.74 -5.33
N ALA A 248 1.34 1.03 -4.03
CA ALA A 248 1.84 0.12 -3.01
C ALA A 248 1.02 -1.19 -2.95
N ILE A 249 -0.26 -1.17 -3.30
CA ILE A 249 -1.17 -2.33 -3.22
C ILE A 249 -0.66 -3.52 -4.05
N PRO A 250 -0.43 -3.41 -5.38
CA PRO A 250 0.04 -4.53 -6.17
C PRO A 250 1.44 -5.01 -5.74
N VAL A 251 2.32 -4.09 -5.31
CA VAL A 251 3.66 -4.43 -4.81
C VAL A 251 3.58 -5.27 -3.54
N LEU A 252 2.74 -4.88 -2.58
CA LEU A 252 2.55 -5.61 -1.32
C LEU A 252 1.77 -6.90 -1.53
N HIS A 253 0.86 -6.94 -2.51
CA HIS A 253 0.18 -8.16 -2.90
C HIS A 253 1.17 -9.18 -3.48
N ALA A 254 2.09 -8.74 -4.34
CA ALA A 254 3.18 -9.59 -4.81
C ALA A 254 4.03 -10.10 -3.65
N ALA A 255 4.49 -9.21 -2.74
CA ALA A 255 5.26 -9.62 -1.56
C ALA A 255 4.50 -10.65 -0.67
N GLU A 256 3.19 -10.50 -0.49
CA GLU A 256 2.34 -11.46 0.21
C GLU A 256 2.35 -12.84 -0.45
N THR A 257 2.14 -12.88 -1.77
CA THR A 257 2.14 -14.16 -2.49
C THR A 257 3.47 -14.87 -2.30
N LEU A 258 4.60 -14.15 -2.37
CA LEU A 258 5.94 -14.69 -2.14
C LEU A 258 6.15 -15.22 -0.73
N LEU A 259 5.64 -14.50 0.26
CA LEU A 259 5.69 -14.97 1.63
C LEU A 259 4.93 -16.29 1.80
N LYS A 260 3.78 -16.46 1.15
CA LYS A 260 3.00 -17.72 1.18
C LYS A 260 3.79 -18.88 0.57
N VAL A 261 4.41 -18.68 -0.59
CA VAL A 261 5.29 -19.69 -1.22
C VAL A 261 6.41 -20.10 -0.29
N PHE A 262 7.10 -19.10 0.26
CA PHE A 262 8.26 -19.33 1.08
C PHE A 262 7.88 -20.10 2.35
N ARG A 263 6.76 -19.77 2.98
CA ARG A 263 6.23 -20.50 4.13
C ARG A 263 5.84 -21.92 3.79
N GLN A 264 5.19 -22.14 2.65
CA GLN A 264 4.84 -23.49 2.19
C GLN A 264 6.09 -24.35 1.97
N ARG A 265 7.15 -23.80 1.37
CA ARG A 265 8.41 -24.53 1.13
C ARG A 265 9.22 -24.82 2.38
N THR A 266 9.22 -23.89 3.34
CA THR A 266 10.06 -23.97 4.54
C THR A 266 9.33 -24.59 5.73
N GLY A 267 8.06 -24.97 5.58
CA GLY A 267 7.21 -25.41 6.69
C GLY A 267 7.05 -24.36 7.79
N GLY A 268 7.32 -23.08 7.48
CA GLY A 268 7.36 -21.99 8.45
C GLY A 268 8.55 -21.99 9.43
N LEU A 269 9.55 -22.85 9.23
CA LEU A 269 10.68 -23.01 10.17
C LEU A 269 11.71 -21.86 10.10
N VAL A 270 11.78 -21.14 8.98
CA VAL A 270 12.80 -20.10 8.80
C VAL A 270 12.32 -18.78 9.40
N GLN A 271 12.96 -18.36 10.50
CA GLN A 271 12.64 -17.11 11.21
C GLN A 271 12.95 -15.82 10.43
N ARG A 272 13.85 -15.88 9.43
CA ARG A 272 14.26 -14.71 8.65
C ARG A 272 13.54 -14.66 7.30
N LEU A 273 12.91 -13.52 7.02
CA LEU A 273 12.29 -13.27 5.72
C LEU A 273 13.38 -13.23 4.64
N PRO A 274 13.20 -13.93 3.51
CA PRO A 274 14.15 -13.84 2.41
C PRO A 274 14.12 -12.42 1.84
N VAL A 275 15.28 -11.93 1.38
CA VAL A 275 15.42 -10.58 0.81
C VAL A 275 14.44 -10.35 -0.34
N ALA A 276 14.15 -11.39 -1.13
CA ALA A 276 13.17 -11.31 -2.23
C ALA A 276 11.72 -11.01 -1.77
N VAL A 277 11.37 -11.31 -0.52
CA VAL A 277 10.06 -10.93 0.07
C VAL A 277 10.19 -9.60 0.82
N ALA A 278 11.28 -9.42 1.56
CA ALA A 278 11.50 -8.25 2.40
C ALA A 278 11.67 -6.97 1.57
N ALA A 279 12.39 -7.02 0.44
CA ALA A 279 12.64 -5.87 -0.42
C ALA A 279 11.34 -5.28 -1.03
N PRO A 280 10.50 -6.04 -1.76
CA PRO A 280 9.24 -5.50 -2.26
C PRO A 280 8.27 -5.12 -1.12
N GLY A 281 8.30 -5.85 0.00
CA GLY A 281 7.56 -5.48 1.21
C GLY A 281 7.95 -4.10 1.72
N LEU A 282 9.25 -3.83 1.85
CA LEU A 282 9.77 -2.55 2.30
C LEU A 282 9.50 -1.43 1.30
N VAL A 283 9.67 -1.68 -0.01
CA VAL A 283 9.31 -0.72 -1.07
C VAL A 283 7.84 -0.35 -0.97
N GLY A 284 6.93 -1.34 -0.87
CA GLY A 284 5.50 -1.08 -0.72
C GLY A 284 5.16 -0.28 0.54
N LEU A 285 5.82 -0.55 1.66
CA LEU A 285 5.63 0.21 2.91
C LEU A 285 6.15 1.65 2.79
N LEU A 286 7.31 1.86 2.15
CA LEU A 286 7.84 3.19 1.85
C LEU A 286 6.90 3.95 0.91
N LEU A 287 6.29 3.27 -0.06
CA LEU A 287 5.28 3.86 -0.93
C LEU A 287 4.04 4.27 -0.12
N CYS A 288 3.50 3.42 0.74
CA CYS A 288 2.40 3.81 1.63
C CYS A 288 2.74 5.04 2.50
N ALA A 289 3.92 5.06 3.11
CA ALA A 289 4.35 6.15 3.98
C ALA A 289 4.57 7.45 3.21
N GLY A 290 5.33 7.41 2.11
CA GLY A 290 5.57 8.57 1.25
C GLY A 290 4.27 9.10 0.64
N GLY A 291 3.37 8.22 0.24
CA GLY A 291 2.07 8.58 -0.32
C GLY A 291 1.18 9.27 0.70
N LEU A 292 1.13 8.76 1.93
CA LEU A 292 0.39 9.41 3.03
C LEU A 292 0.96 10.79 3.37
N VAL A 293 2.28 10.94 3.44
CA VAL A 293 2.96 12.22 3.70
C VAL A 293 2.68 13.22 2.58
N LEU A 294 2.78 12.80 1.32
CA LEU A 294 2.46 13.65 0.16
C LEU A 294 0.97 14.03 0.14
N SER A 295 0.07 13.11 0.47
CA SER A 295 -1.36 13.39 0.60
C SER A 295 -1.64 14.44 1.67
N ALA A 296 -0.90 14.42 2.77
CA ALA A 296 -1.01 15.38 3.87
C ALA A 296 -0.29 16.72 3.62
N GLY A 297 0.53 16.82 2.57
CA GLY A 297 1.46 17.93 2.33
C GLY A 297 0.86 19.30 1.98
N GLY A 298 -0.46 19.49 2.05
CA GLY A 298 -1.12 20.77 1.87
C GLY A 298 -1.98 21.11 3.08
N PHE A 299 -1.77 22.26 3.71
CA PHE A 299 -2.69 22.81 4.71
C PHE A 299 -3.54 23.92 4.05
N PRO A 300 -4.88 23.85 4.13
CA PRO A 300 -5.70 22.83 4.81
C PRO A 300 -5.65 21.45 4.11
N PRO A 301 -5.73 20.34 4.88
CA PRO A 301 -5.65 18.98 4.36
C PRO A 301 -6.73 18.75 3.31
N SER A 302 -6.33 18.19 2.17
CA SER A 302 -7.26 17.79 1.13
C SER A 302 -8.13 16.61 1.59
N GLY A 303 -9.34 16.49 1.04
CA GLY A 303 -10.20 15.31 1.28
C GLY A 303 -9.55 13.98 0.87
N VAL A 304 -8.46 14.03 0.09
CA VAL A 304 -7.71 12.88 -0.42
C VAL A 304 -6.89 12.18 0.69
N VAL A 305 -6.57 12.87 1.79
CA VAL A 305 -5.83 12.27 2.92
C VAL A 305 -6.61 11.11 3.54
N VAL A 306 -7.93 11.22 3.63
CA VAL A 306 -8.79 10.22 4.26
C VAL A 306 -8.72 8.86 3.52
N PRO A 307 -9.00 8.77 2.20
CA PRO A 307 -8.88 7.50 1.50
C PRO A 307 -7.42 6.98 1.48
N ALA A 308 -6.41 7.85 1.35
CA ALA A 308 -5.01 7.43 1.41
C ALA A 308 -4.65 6.78 2.76
N ALA A 309 -5.10 7.38 3.87
CA ALA A 309 -4.89 6.85 5.21
C ALA A 309 -5.67 5.55 5.47
N LEU A 310 -6.92 5.44 5.00
CA LEU A 310 -7.72 4.22 5.12
C LEU A 310 -7.13 3.05 4.33
N ILE A 311 -6.71 3.30 3.09
CA ILE A 311 -6.09 2.27 2.25
C ILE A 311 -4.77 1.82 2.89
N THR A 312 -3.95 2.78 3.34
CA THR A 312 -2.70 2.48 4.06
C THR A 312 -2.96 1.66 5.33
N ALA A 313 -3.97 2.03 6.12
CA ALA A 313 -4.37 1.26 7.30
C ALA A 313 -4.78 -0.17 6.94
N ALA A 314 -5.61 -0.36 5.92
CA ALA A 314 -6.05 -1.67 5.46
C ALA A 314 -4.89 -2.55 4.99
N VAL A 315 -3.95 -1.97 4.24
CA VAL A 315 -2.74 -2.61 3.76
C VAL A 315 -1.82 -3.01 4.91
N LEU A 316 -1.59 -2.13 5.89
CA LEU A 316 -0.79 -2.41 7.08
C LEU A 316 -1.42 -3.49 7.96
N LEU A 317 -2.73 -3.44 8.18
CA LEU A 317 -3.46 -4.47 8.93
C LEU A 317 -3.41 -5.82 8.21
N ARG A 318 -3.49 -5.83 6.87
CA ARG A 318 -3.27 -7.05 6.07
C ARG A 318 -1.84 -7.57 6.20
N ALA A 319 -0.84 -6.69 6.14
CA ALA A 319 0.57 -7.04 6.36
C ALA A 319 0.79 -7.59 7.78
N ALA A 320 0.11 -7.06 8.79
CA ALA A 320 0.15 -7.56 10.16
C ALA A 320 -0.39 -8.99 10.26
N LYS A 321 -1.50 -9.29 9.57
CA LYS A 321 -2.09 -10.64 9.52
C LYS A 321 -1.11 -11.64 8.92
N LEU A 322 -0.37 -11.23 7.90
CA LEU A 322 0.56 -12.09 7.20
C LEU A 322 1.84 -12.28 8.00
N THR A 323 2.44 -11.21 8.48
CA THR A 323 3.76 -11.26 9.14
C THR A 323 3.68 -11.63 10.62
N GLU A 324 2.48 -11.61 11.21
CA GLU A 324 2.23 -11.82 12.64
C GLU A 324 3.00 -10.83 13.54
N ARG A 325 3.27 -9.63 13.03
CA ARG A 325 3.97 -8.56 13.77
C ARG A 325 2.99 -7.50 14.26
N GLU A 326 3.01 -7.27 15.58
CA GLU A 326 2.17 -6.26 16.24
C GLU A 326 2.48 -4.83 15.76
N ALA A 327 3.72 -4.54 15.33
CA ALA A 327 4.12 -3.22 14.85
C ALA A 327 3.25 -2.71 13.69
N PHE A 328 2.89 -3.60 12.75
CA PHE A 328 2.00 -3.22 11.64
C PHE A 328 0.56 -2.96 12.10
N VAL A 329 0.11 -3.59 13.19
CA VAL A 329 -1.20 -3.29 13.79
C VAL A 329 -1.20 -1.87 14.35
N TRP A 330 -0.16 -1.50 15.11
CA TRP A 330 -0.02 -0.14 15.64
C TRP A 330 0.03 0.91 14.54
N LEU A 331 0.85 0.72 13.51
CA LEU A 331 0.91 1.64 12.36
C LEU A 331 -0.44 1.74 11.65
N GLY A 332 -1.13 0.60 11.46
CA GLY A 332 -2.48 0.58 10.89
C GLY A 332 -3.50 1.35 11.72
N LEU A 333 -3.46 1.23 13.05
CA LEU A 333 -4.32 1.98 13.97
C LEU A 333 -4.02 3.49 13.96
N VAL A 334 -2.74 3.88 13.87
CA VAL A 334 -2.36 5.29 13.70
C VAL A 334 -2.91 5.85 12.39
N CYS A 335 -2.78 5.12 11.28
CA CYS A 335 -3.34 5.54 9.99
C CYS A 335 -4.86 5.61 10.02
N LEU A 336 -5.53 4.66 10.67
CA LEU A 336 -6.98 4.68 10.87
C LEU A 336 -7.42 5.90 11.70
N SER A 337 -6.62 6.26 12.70
CA SER A 337 -6.86 7.44 13.53
C SER A 337 -6.66 8.74 12.75
N ALA A 338 -5.64 8.81 11.89
CA ALA A 338 -5.45 9.92 10.97
C ALA A 338 -6.65 10.05 10.01
N ALA A 339 -7.08 8.93 9.40
CA ALA A 339 -8.27 8.92 8.54
C ALA A 339 -9.52 9.45 9.27
N TYR A 340 -9.71 9.03 10.53
CA TYR A 340 -10.81 9.49 11.36
C TYR A 340 -10.71 10.99 11.67
N GLN A 341 -9.53 11.46 12.09
CA GLN A 341 -9.29 12.87 12.41
C GLN A 341 -9.52 13.80 11.20
N PHE A 342 -9.20 13.34 9.99
CA PHE A 342 -9.39 14.10 8.76
C PHE A 342 -10.75 13.85 8.09
N SER A 343 -11.59 12.93 8.58
CA SER A 343 -12.90 12.66 7.98
C SER A 343 -13.85 13.88 7.92
N PRO A 344 -13.81 14.86 8.86
CA PRO A 344 -14.63 16.06 8.74
C PRO A 344 -14.36 16.89 7.49
N VAL A 345 -13.20 16.73 6.84
CA VAL A 345 -12.90 17.42 5.57
C VAL A 345 -13.83 16.95 4.45
N LEU A 346 -14.22 15.67 4.45
CA LEU A 346 -15.16 15.12 3.47
C LEU A 346 -16.60 15.56 3.75
N PHE A 347 -16.90 15.84 5.02
CA PHE A 347 -18.23 16.18 5.52
C PHE A 347 -18.24 17.60 6.07
N ARG A 348 -17.60 18.54 5.36
CA ARG A 348 -17.28 19.87 5.89
C ARG A 348 -18.52 20.64 6.34
N GLU A 349 -19.60 20.58 5.58
CA GLU A 349 -20.85 21.28 5.88
C GLU A 349 -21.53 20.66 7.09
N THR A 350 -21.78 19.35 7.08
CA THR A 350 -22.43 18.67 8.20
C THR A 350 -21.59 18.73 9.48
N ALA A 351 -20.26 18.68 9.38
CA ALA A 351 -19.38 18.87 10.53
C ALA A 351 -19.43 20.30 11.07
N ARG A 352 -19.53 21.32 10.20
CA ARG A 352 -19.70 22.72 10.62
C ARG A 352 -21.04 22.95 11.29
N ASP A 353 -22.11 22.42 10.73
CA ASP A 353 -23.46 22.56 11.28
C ASP A 353 -23.56 21.85 12.63
N ALA A 354 -23.03 20.62 12.73
CA ALA A 354 -22.98 19.89 13.99
C ALA A 354 -22.12 20.61 15.04
N LEU A 355 -20.98 21.19 14.66
CA LEU A 355 -20.13 21.97 15.57
C LEU A 355 -20.78 23.28 16.00
N ALA A 356 -21.47 23.98 15.11
CA ALA A 356 -22.19 25.22 15.40
C ALA A 356 -23.35 24.95 16.36
N ALA A 357 -24.19 23.96 16.04
CA ALA A 357 -25.28 23.52 16.91
C ALA A 357 -24.77 23.07 18.28
N SER A 358 -23.67 22.31 18.33
CA SER A 358 -23.10 21.85 19.59
C SER A 358 -22.48 23.01 20.41
N ALA A 359 -21.86 23.99 19.75
CA ALA A 359 -21.29 25.16 20.42
C ALA A 359 -22.42 26.04 21.01
N GLU A 360 -23.50 26.23 20.25
CA GLU A 360 -24.70 26.93 20.72
C GLU A 360 -25.33 26.23 21.93
N MET A 361 -25.48 24.90 21.88
CA MET A 361 -25.99 24.11 23.01
C MET A 361 -25.16 24.25 24.29
N VAL A 362 -23.85 24.50 24.19
CA VAL A 362 -22.93 24.68 25.33
C VAL A 362 -22.75 26.17 25.70
N ARG A 363 -23.42 27.07 24.98
CA ARG A 363 -23.28 28.54 25.10
C ARG A 363 -21.83 28.98 24.95
N GLU A 364 -21.16 28.48 23.91
CA GLU A 364 -19.79 28.83 23.54
C GLU A 364 -19.76 29.35 22.11
N THR A 365 -18.87 30.31 21.83
CA THR A 365 -18.68 30.84 20.47
C THR A 365 -18.03 29.82 19.52
N ARG A 366 -17.20 28.92 20.05
CA ARG A 366 -16.48 27.88 19.31
C ARG A 366 -16.36 26.64 20.18
N MET A 367 -16.47 25.46 19.57
CA MET A 367 -16.40 24.22 20.32
C MET A 367 -14.98 23.98 20.88
N PRO A 368 -14.81 23.87 22.20
CA PRO A 368 -13.50 23.64 22.81
C PRO A 368 -12.90 22.28 22.41
N LEU A 369 -11.57 22.19 22.32
CA LEU A 369 -10.84 20.95 22.03
C LEU A 369 -11.21 19.82 23.01
N ALA A 370 -11.59 20.17 24.24
CA ALA A 370 -12.01 19.23 25.27
C ALA A 370 -13.20 18.34 24.87
N PHE A 371 -14.05 18.79 23.94
CA PHE A 371 -15.20 18.01 23.46
C PHE A 371 -14.85 16.96 22.40
N TYR A 372 -13.60 16.91 21.92
CA TYR A 372 -13.17 15.87 20.97
C TYR A 372 -13.33 14.46 21.57
N GLY A 373 -13.36 14.30 22.89
CA GLY A 373 -13.68 13.01 23.51
C GLY A 373 -15.00 12.40 23.00
N LEU A 374 -16.01 13.22 22.73
CA LEU A 374 -17.29 12.77 22.18
C LEU A 374 -17.18 12.40 20.70
N THR A 375 -16.42 13.16 19.92
CA THR A 375 -16.26 12.91 18.49
C THR A 375 -15.51 11.62 18.23
N TRP A 376 -14.70 11.10 19.14
CA TRP A 376 -13.98 9.83 19.00
C TRP A 376 -14.74 8.58 19.48
N LEU A 377 -15.92 8.73 20.09
CA LEU A 377 -16.73 7.61 20.60
C LEU A 377 -17.08 6.57 19.52
N PRO A 378 -17.50 6.95 18.29
CA PRO A 378 -17.83 5.98 17.25
C PRO A 378 -16.65 5.05 16.91
N LEU A 379 -15.43 5.61 16.80
CA LEU A 379 -14.24 4.82 16.52
C LEU A 379 -13.93 3.85 17.67
N LEU A 380 -13.96 4.33 18.92
CA LEU A 380 -13.69 3.50 20.09
C LEU A 380 -14.74 2.40 20.28
N ALA A 381 -16.02 2.68 19.97
CA ALA A 381 -17.10 1.72 19.98
C ALA A 381 -16.92 0.65 18.88
N ALA A 382 -16.53 1.07 17.67
CA ALA A 382 -16.22 0.15 16.58
C ALA A 382 -15.05 -0.78 16.95
N LEU A 383 -13.97 -0.24 17.53
CA LEU A 383 -12.84 -1.04 18.03
C LEU A 383 -13.29 -2.02 19.12
N ALA A 384 -14.14 -1.58 20.05
CA ALA A 384 -14.71 -2.45 21.07
C ALA A 384 -15.51 -3.61 20.46
N GLY A 385 -16.25 -3.38 19.35
CA GLY A 385 -16.97 -4.43 18.63
C GLY A 385 -16.06 -5.38 17.82
N VAL A 386 -14.98 -4.87 17.22
CA VAL A 386 -14.07 -5.65 16.36
C VAL A 386 -13.17 -6.59 17.16
N VAL A 387 -12.67 -6.18 18.32
CA VAL A 387 -11.79 -6.99 19.17
C VAL A 387 -12.38 -8.37 19.54
N PRO A 388 -13.60 -8.50 20.09
CA PRO A 388 -14.16 -9.81 20.43
C PRO A 388 -14.37 -10.67 19.18
N PHE A 389 -14.67 -10.07 18.04
CA PHE A 389 -14.78 -10.78 16.77
C PHE A 389 -13.42 -11.35 16.32
N LEU A 390 -12.35 -10.56 16.36
CA LEU A 390 -10.99 -11.02 16.06
C LEU A 390 -10.50 -12.07 17.04
N ARG A 391 -10.85 -11.92 18.33
CA ARG A 391 -10.55 -12.90 19.37
C ARG A 391 -11.22 -14.25 19.10
N ARG A 392 -12.50 -14.25 18.68
CA ARG A 392 -13.23 -15.48 18.29
C ARG A 392 -12.60 -16.17 17.08
N ARG A 393 -11.99 -15.41 16.16
CA ARG A 393 -11.25 -15.94 15.00
C ARG A 393 -9.79 -16.35 15.30
N GLY A 394 -9.33 -16.25 16.54
CA GLY A 394 -7.96 -16.64 16.92
C GLY A 394 -6.88 -15.65 16.46
N HIS A 395 -7.23 -14.43 16.08
CA HIS A 395 -6.28 -13.41 15.62
C HIS A 395 -5.63 -12.66 16.81
N VAL A 396 -4.84 -13.37 17.61
CA VAL A 396 -4.26 -12.86 18.87
C VAL A 396 -3.37 -11.62 18.66
N VAL A 397 -2.67 -11.55 17.53
CA VAL A 397 -1.77 -10.44 17.16
C VAL A 397 -2.48 -9.08 17.10
N PHE A 398 -3.78 -9.07 16.77
CA PHE A 398 -4.56 -7.83 16.67
C PHE A 398 -5.21 -7.41 17.99
N VAL A 399 -5.60 -8.40 18.79
CA VAL A 399 -6.41 -8.18 20.00
C VAL A 399 -5.68 -7.29 20.99
N ARG A 400 -4.41 -7.60 21.31
CA ARG A 400 -3.65 -6.85 22.32
C ARG A 400 -3.37 -5.40 21.90
N PRO A 401 -2.85 -5.10 20.69
CA PRO A 401 -2.66 -3.73 20.26
C PRO A 401 -3.96 -2.92 20.21
N MET A 402 -5.07 -3.50 19.74
CA MET A 402 -6.35 -2.80 19.69
C MET A 402 -6.92 -2.48 21.08
N GLU A 403 -6.81 -3.40 22.04
CA GLU A 403 -7.18 -3.16 23.44
C GLU A 403 -6.34 -2.04 24.06
N LEU A 404 -5.01 -2.07 23.85
CA LEU A 404 -4.09 -1.06 24.39
C LEU A 404 -4.30 0.30 23.72
N PHE A 405 -4.46 0.33 22.40
CA PHE A 405 -4.74 1.55 21.65
C PHE A 405 -6.02 2.20 22.14
N SER A 406 -7.10 1.43 22.28
CA SER A 406 -8.36 1.93 22.83
C SER A 406 -8.19 2.46 24.25
N LEU A 407 -7.38 1.82 25.09
CA LEU A 407 -7.14 2.27 26.47
C LEU A 407 -6.41 3.61 26.49
N VAL A 408 -5.30 3.69 25.75
CA VAL A 408 -4.47 4.89 25.68
C VAL A 408 -5.28 6.04 25.12
N LEU A 409 -6.03 5.82 24.03
CA LEU A 409 -6.86 6.85 23.42
C LEU A 409 -7.97 7.34 24.35
N THR A 410 -8.73 6.43 24.99
CA THR A 410 -9.75 6.81 25.99
C THR A 410 -9.13 7.62 27.14
N GLY A 411 -7.96 7.20 27.64
CA GLY A 411 -7.23 7.91 28.69
C GLY A 411 -6.77 9.31 28.27
N CYS A 412 -6.19 9.44 27.07
CA CYS A 412 -5.77 10.73 26.51
C CYS A 412 -6.97 11.67 26.32
N LEU A 413 -8.09 11.18 25.77
CA LEU A 413 -9.30 11.99 25.57
C LEU A 413 -9.91 12.43 26.91
N PHE A 414 -9.86 11.58 27.92
CA PHE A 414 -10.29 11.93 29.27
C PHE A 414 -9.38 13.01 29.90
N LEU A 415 -8.07 12.92 29.71
CA LEU A 415 -7.14 13.97 30.16
C LEU A 415 -7.38 15.30 29.44
N VAL A 416 -7.62 15.27 28.13
CA VAL A 416 -7.93 16.47 27.33
C VAL A 416 -9.24 17.14 27.80
N ALA A 417 -10.19 16.37 28.34
CA ALA A 417 -11.43 16.90 28.88
C ALA A 417 -11.22 17.83 30.10
N PHE A 418 -10.14 17.66 30.87
CA PHE A 418 -9.80 18.56 31.98
C PHE A 418 -9.43 19.98 31.54
N GLY A 419 -9.14 20.18 30.25
CA GLY A 419 -8.86 21.51 29.70
C GLY A 419 -10.09 22.42 29.63
N HIS A 420 -11.31 21.92 29.86
CA HIS A 420 -12.52 22.75 29.81
C HIS A 420 -13.60 22.28 30.78
N VAL A 421 -14.02 23.16 31.69
CA VAL A 421 -14.96 22.83 32.78
C VAL A 421 -16.31 22.33 32.24
N LYS A 422 -16.86 22.96 31.19
CA LYS A 422 -18.13 22.52 30.55
C LYS A 422 -18.03 21.16 29.84
N ALA A 423 -16.84 20.75 29.39
CA ALA A 423 -16.67 19.48 28.69
C ALA A 423 -16.55 18.30 29.66
N LEU A 424 -16.08 18.57 30.89
CA LEU A 424 -15.76 17.55 31.88
C LEU A 424 -16.92 16.60 32.12
N PHE A 425 -18.14 17.12 32.31
CA PHE A 425 -19.34 16.31 32.57
C PHE A 425 -19.71 15.36 31.41
N PRO A 426 -20.07 15.85 30.21
CA PRO A 426 -20.56 14.97 29.14
C PRO A 426 -19.48 14.02 28.61
N VAL A 427 -18.22 14.47 28.52
CA VAL A 427 -17.11 13.64 28.04
C VAL A 427 -16.80 12.52 29.02
N SER A 428 -16.70 12.81 30.32
CA SER A 428 -16.42 11.79 31.34
C SER A 428 -17.57 10.79 31.47
N LEU A 429 -18.83 11.24 31.37
CA LEU A 429 -19.99 10.35 31.36
C LEU A 429 -19.94 9.37 30.20
N ALA A 430 -19.72 9.87 28.99
CA ALA A 430 -19.70 9.05 27.79
C ALA A 430 -18.50 8.08 27.75
N LEU A 431 -17.29 8.56 28.07
CA LEU A 431 -16.10 7.71 28.18
C LEU A 431 -16.22 6.70 29.32
N GLY A 432 -16.86 7.09 30.44
CA GLY A 432 -17.16 6.21 31.57
C GLY A 432 -18.08 5.06 31.16
N GLY A 433 -19.18 5.35 30.47
CA GLY A 433 -20.11 4.36 29.92
C GLY A 433 -19.44 3.44 28.89
N LEU A 434 -18.66 4.00 27.96
CA LEU A 434 -17.91 3.22 26.99
C LEU A 434 -16.88 2.30 27.66
N SER A 435 -16.25 2.75 28.74
CA SER A 435 -15.31 1.93 29.52
C SER A 435 -15.98 0.76 30.22
N ILE A 436 -17.26 0.88 30.62
CA ILE A 436 -18.06 -0.26 31.12
C ILE A 436 -18.21 -1.30 30.01
N VAL A 437 -18.63 -0.85 28.81
CA VAL A 437 -18.77 -1.73 27.64
C VAL A 437 -17.44 -2.43 27.33
N GLN A 438 -16.33 -1.68 27.29
CA GLN A 438 -14.99 -2.22 27.06
C GLN A 438 -14.55 -3.19 28.17
N THR A 439 -14.91 -2.94 29.43
CA THR A 439 -14.66 -3.87 30.54
C THR A 439 -15.33 -5.23 30.30
N VAL A 440 -16.61 -5.21 29.92
CA VAL A 440 -17.41 -6.41 29.62
C VAL A 440 -16.85 -7.15 28.41
N VAL A 441 -16.57 -6.41 27.33
CA VAL A 441 -16.14 -6.99 26.05
C VAL A 441 -14.70 -7.51 26.10
N PHE A 442 -13.76 -6.72 26.64
CA PHE A 442 -12.36 -7.12 26.74
C PHE A 442 -12.11 -8.10 27.88
N ARG A 443 -13.03 -8.22 28.84
CA ARG A 443 -12.92 -9.07 30.04
C ARG A 443 -11.69 -8.72 30.89
N ARG A 444 -11.39 -7.42 31.00
CA ARG A 444 -10.28 -6.90 31.81
C ARG A 444 -10.84 -6.03 32.94
N PRO A 445 -10.85 -6.51 34.20
CA PRO A 445 -11.47 -5.77 35.31
C PRO A 445 -10.76 -4.44 35.63
N GLY A 446 -9.51 -4.26 35.19
CA GLY A 446 -8.78 -3.00 35.39
C GLY A 446 -9.50 -1.78 34.78
N TRP A 447 -10.29 -1.96 33.74
CA TRP A 447 -11.08 -0.89 33.10
C TRP A 447 -12.22 -0.38 33.97
N LEU A 448 -12.70 -1.19 34.92
CA LEU A 448 -13.72 -0.78 35.87
C LEU A 448 -13.21 0.40 36.72
N ARG A 449 -11.92 0.40 37.10
CA ARG A 449 -11.32 1.50 37.86
C ARG A 449 -11.37 2.82 37.09
N PHE A 450 -11.09 2.76 35.79
CA PHE A 450 -11.17 3.94 34.92
C PHE A 450 -12.61 4.43 34.78
N SER A 451 -13.58 3.52 34.58
CA SER A 451 -14.99 3.87 34.52
C SER A 451 -15.50 4.50 35.81
N LEU A 452 -15.08 4.00 36.98
CA LEU A 452 -15.40 4.58 38.28
C LEU A 452 -14.79 5.97 38.45
N ALA A 453 -13.53 6.15 38.05
CA ALA A 453 -12.87 7.46 38.10
C ALA A 453 -13.57 8.47 37.19
N ALA A 454 -13.89 8.08 35.94
CA ALA A 454 -14.63 8.92 35.01
C ALA A 454 -16.04 9.25 35.53
N GLY A 455 -16.73 8.27 36.13
CA GLY A 455 -18.03 8.47 36.77
C GLY A 455 -17.97 9.46 37.93
N ALA A 456 -16.98 9.33 38.83
CA ALA A 456 -16.78 10.26 39.94
C ALA A 456 -16.52 11.70 39.45
N VAL A 457 -15.69 11.84 38.42
CA VAL A 457 -15.42 13.13 37.77
C VAL A 457 -16.67 13.70 37.11
N SER A 458 -17.50 12.87 36.48
CA SER A 458 -18.78 13.28 35.90
C SER A 458 -19.73 13.81 36.97
N CYS A 459 -19.92 13.07 38.07
CA CYS A 459 -20.76 13.49 39.19
C CYS A 459 -20.29 14.81 39.81
N ALA A 460 -18.97 14.99 39.94
CA ALA A 460 -18.38 16.24 40.45
C ALA A 460 -18.60 17.44 39.50
N ALA A 461 -18.58 17.22 38.18
CA ALA A 461 -18.78 18.28 37.19
C ALA A 461 -20.25 18.60 36.87
N LEU A 462 -21.18 17.71 37.22
CA LEU A 462 -22.61 17.87 36.91
C LEU A 462 -23.19 19.21 37.41
N PRO A 463 -22.95 19.68 38.65
CA PRO A 463 -23.51 20.95 39.13
C PRO A 463 -22.98 22.15 38.35
N VAL A 464 -21.68 22.13 38.03
CA VAL A 464 -21.04 23.21 37.28
C VAL A 464 -21.56 23.25 35.85
N PHE A 465 -21.76 22.08 35.23
CA PHE A 465 -22.35 21.97 33.91
C PHE A 465 -23.80 22.49 33.88
N LEU A 466 -24.64 22.05 34.82
CA LEU A 466 -26.05 22.49 34.89
C LEU A 466 -26.20 23.98 35.18
N LYS A 467 -25.34 24.55 36.03
CA LYS A 467 -25.32 26.00 36.27
C LYS A 467 -24.92 26.78 35.03
N THR A 468 -23.84 26.37 34.36
CA THR A 468 -23.26 27.12 33.22
C THR A 468 -24.04 26.96 31.92
N VAL A 469 -24.57 25.77 31.64
CA VAL A 469 -25.27 25.45 30.38
C VAL A 469 -26.78 25.51 30.56
N GLY A 470 -27.32 24.94 31.64
CA GLY A 470 -28.76 24.92 31.92
C GLY A 470 -29.26 26.20 32.60
N GLY A 471 -28.40 26.95 33.29
CA GLY A 471 -28.81 28.07 34.15
C GLY A 471 -29.51 27.62 35.43
N TRP A 472 -29.36 26.34 35.82
CA TRP A 472 -30.04 25.76 36.98
C TRP A 472 -29.10 25.74 38.18
N GLU A 473 -29.52 26.32 39.30
CA GLU A 473 -28.78 26.25 40.56
C GLU A 473 -29.23 25.03 41.35
N LEU A 474 -28.34 24.05 41.47
CA LEU A 474 -28.58 22.87 42.30
C LEU A 474 -28.24 23.18 43.77
N PRO A 475 -29.08 22.75 44.73
CA PRO A 475 -28.75 22.77 46.15
C PRO A 475 -27.41 22.07 46.42
N ALA A 476 -26.57 22.68 47.25
CA ALA A 476 -25.22 22.18 47.57
C ALA A 476 -25.17 20.74 48.13
N ALA A 477 -26.31 20.20 48.59
CA ALA A 477 -26.44 18.86 49.16
C ALA A 477 -26.61 17.72 48.12
N LEU A 478 -27.04 18.02 46.89
CA LEU A 478 -27.33 17.00 45.86
C LEU A 478 -26.11 16.23 45.30
N PRO A 479 -24.89 16.81 45.15
CA PRO A 479 -23.75 16.10 44.57
C PRO A 479 -23.34 14.85 45.37
N VAL A 480 -23.58 14.83 46.69
CA VAL A 480 -23.26 13.72 47.59
C VAL A 480 -24.18 12.52 47.35
N LEU A 481 -25.42 12.75 46.91
CA LEU A 481 -26.40 11.69 46.62
C LEU A 481 -26.16 11.01 45.27
N PHE A 482 -25.55 11.73 44.31
CA PHE A 482 -25.20 11.20 43.00
C PHE A 482 -23.86 10.47 42.96
N PHE A 483 -23.16 10.32 44.09
CA PHE A 483 -22.03 9.41 44.14
C PHE A 483 -22.52 8.05 43.63
N PRO A 484 -21.90 7.50 42.57
CA PRO A 484 -22.48 6.35 41.92
C PRO A 484 -22.47 5.20 42.94
N LEU A 485 -23.66 4.88 43.45
CA LEU A 485 -24.00 3.59 44.06
C LEU A 485 -23.93 2.54 42.94
N CYS A 486 -22.74 2.41 42.33
CA CYS A 486 -22.52 1.47 41.26
C CYS A 486 -22.37 0.09 41.91
N PRO A 487 -23.11 -0.92 41.44
CA PRO A 487 -23.15 -2.21 42.07
C PRO A 487 -21.80 -2.91 41.89
N VAL A 488 -20.95 -2.84 42.92
CA VAL A 488 -19.74 -3.66 43.09
C VAL A 488 -20.04 -5.16 42.89
N ARG A 489 -21.32 -5.57 42.94
CA ARG A 489 -21.80 -6.93 42.67
C ARG A 489 -21.53 -7.46 41.25
N LEU A 490 -21.33 -6.62 40.22
CA LEU A 490 -21.00 -7.08 38.86
C LEU A 490 -19.54 -7.54 38.68
N ALA A 491 -18.68 -7.27 39.66
CA ALA A 491 -17.26 -7.66 39.62
C ALA A 491 -16.97 -8.98 40.36
N ARG A 492 -17.97 -9.85 40.62
CA ARG A 492 -17.67 -11.20 41.09
C ARG A 492 -16.93 -11.92 39.96
N PRO A 493 -15.64 -12.29 40.15
CA PRO A 493 -14.91 -13.02 39.13
C PRO A 493 -15.71 -14.29 38.85
N VAL A 494 -16.15 -14.48 37.61
CA VAL A 494 -16.71 -15.76 37.16
C VAL A 494 -15.65 -16.79 37.50
N ARG A 495 -15.91 -17.55 38.58
CA ARG A 495 -15.02 -18.55 39.13
C ARG A 495 -14.72 -19.48 37.97
N ARG A 496 -13.53 -19.35 37.35
CA ARG A 496 -13.10 -20.22 36.26
C ARG A 496 -13.15 -21.63 36.82
N GLY A 497 -14.23 -22.35 36.53
CA GLY A 497 -14.38 -23.74 36.90
C GLY A 497 -13.16 -24.46 36.36
N GLY A 498 -12.36 -25.06 37.25
CA GLY A 498 -11.13 -25.76 36.95
C GLY A 498 -11.37 -27.07 36.20
N ARG A 499 -12.09 -27.05 35.07
CA ARG A 499 -12.26 -28.17 34.15
C ARG A 499 -11.56 -27.82 32.84
N GLY A 500 -10.36 -28.36 32.63
CA GLY A 500 -9.69 -28.23 31.33
C GLY A 500 -8.19 -28.46 31.29
N ARG A 501 -7.50 -28.75 32.41
CA ARG A 501 -6.06 -29.08 32.38
C ARG A 501 -5.74 -30.51 31.92
N THR A 502 -6.72 -31.35 31.58
CA THR A 502 -6.50 -32.76 31.23
C THR A 502 -6.64 -33.11 29.73
N VAL A 503 -6.93 -32.16 28.83
CA VAL A 503 -7.15 -32.51 27.40
C VAL A 503 -5.95 -32.22 26.49
N LEU A 504 -5.05 -31.29 26.85
CA LEU A 504 -3.87 -30.98 26.02
C LEU A 504 -2.71 -31.99 26.18
N SER A 505 -2.73 -32.86 27.18
CA SER A 505 -1.74 -33.95 27.29
C SER A 505 -2.09 -35.17 26.43
N ARG A 506 -3.34 -35.35 26.01
CA ARG A 506 -3.75 -36.49 25.16
C ARG A 506 -3.49 -36.28 23.68
N GLN A 507 -3.46 -35.04 23.18
CA GLN A 507 -3.22 -34.77 21.75
C GLN A 507 -1.73 -34.80 21.36
N ARG A 508 -0.80 -34.69 22.33
CA ARG A 508 0.63 -34.89 22.09
C ARG A 508 1.04 -36.37 21.98
N TRP A 509 0.20 -37.30 22.44
CA TRP A 509 0.49 -38.75 22.39
C TRP A 509 -0.09 -39.47 21.17
N SER A 510 -1.00 -38.85 20.39
CA SER A 510 -1.53 -39.48 19.17
C SER A 510 -0.72 -39.19 17.91
N MET A 511 0.11 -38.13 17.89
CA MET A 511 1.02 -37.89 16.75
C MET A 511 2.32 -38.69 16.81
N ALA A 512 2.70 -39.23 17.98
CA ALA A 512 3.93 -40.02 18.12
C ALA A 512 3.78 -41.51 17.70
N ARG A 513 2.56 -41.99 17.40
CA ARG A 513 2.29 -43.39 17.02
C ARG A 513 2.04 -43.62 15.52
N GLY A 514 2.19 -42.60 14.68
CA GLY A 514 1.95 -42.71 13.23
C GLY A 514 3.20 -42.87 12.35
N TRP A 515 4.39 -43.11 12.92
CA TRP A 515 5.68 -43.16 12.20
C TRP A 515 6.37 -44.53 12.29
N SER A 516 5.58 -45.61 12.41
CA SER A 516 6.06 -46.98 12.22
C SER A 516 5.03 -47.71 11.36
N GLY A 517 5.18 -47.57 10.04
CA GLY A 517 4.37 -48.16 8.99
C GLY A 517 4.94 -47.81 7.63
#